data_AF-A0A2X3KEV9-F1
#
_entry.id   AF-A0A2X3KEV9-F1
#
_cell.length_a   1.000
_cell.length_b   1.000
_cell.length_c   1.000
_cell.angle_alpha   90.00
_cell.angle_beta   90.00
_cell.angle_gamma   90.00
#
_symmetry.space_group_name_H-M   'P 1'
#
loop_
_entity.id
_entity.type
_entity.pdbx_description
1 polymer ?
#
loop_
_entity_poly.entity_id
_entity_poly.type
_entity_poly.pdbx_seq_one_letter_code
_entity_poly.pdbx_strand_id
1 'polypeptide(L)'
;MDIKPFAIQGLPMSVLPTQLVTETLNERQARVLPLNELKDKLEAMEGVQFKQFNSITDYHSLMFDLGIIARRLRSASDRSKFYRLIEASLYGGISSAITRSLRDYLLPENSGVRKAFQDMEAALRENRMTLEAIRVTQSDRDLFKHLISEATNYVAADYMRHANERRVHLDKALEFRRELHTSRQQLAG
;
A
#
# COMPACT_ATOMS: atom_id res chain seq x y z
N MET A 1 7.35 -39.89 -16.00
CA MET A 1 8.29 -40.06 -14.87
C MET A 1 7.59 -39.49 -13.64
N ASP A 2 7.26 -40.34 -12.66
CA ASP A 2 6.69 -39.91 -11.38
C ASP A 2 7.85 -39.61 -10.42
N ILE A 3 7.97 -38.35 -9.98
CA ILE A 3 9.06 -37.89 -9.11
C ILE A 3 8.42 -37.25 -7.89
N LYS A 4 8.68 -37.82 -6.72
CA LYS A 4 8.24 -37.28 -5.42
C LYS A 4 9.44 -36.77 -4.62
N PRO A 5 9.55 -35.44 -4.41
CA PRO A 5 10.57 -34.88 -3.54
C PRO A 5 10.30 -35.22 -2.07
N PHE A 6 11.38 -35.45 -1.33
CA PHE A 6 11.34 -35.65 0.12
C PHE A 6 12.60 -35.05 0.75
N ALA A 7 12.54 -34.80 2.06
CA ALA A 7 13.69 -34.35 2.85
C ALA A 7 13.79 -35.16 4.14
N ILE A 8 15.03 -35.33 4.60
CA ILE A 8 15.39 -36.03 5.83
C ILE A 8 16.26 -35.09 6.65
N GLN A 9 15.90 -34.88 7.91
CA GLN A 9 16.65 -34.05 8.85
C GLN A 9 16.96 -34.86 10.11
N GLY A 10 18.05 -34.50 10.80
CA GLY A 10 18.43 -35.16 12.05
C GLY A 10 19.02 -36.56 11.88
N LEU A 11 19.41 -36.95 10.66
CA LEU A 11 20.00 -38.26 10.41
C LEU A 11 21.39 -38.36 11.08
N PRO A 12 21.67 -39.40 11.88
CA PRO A 12 23.00 -39.61 12.46
C PRO A 12 24.06 -39.77 11.36
N MET A 13 25.23 -39.17 11.55
CA MET A 13 26.35 -39.24 10.61
C MET A 13 26.89 -40.67 10.38
N SER A 14 26.55 -41.61 11.26
CA SER A 14 26.90 -43.03 11.12
C SER A 14 26.08 -43.74 10.03
N VAL A 15 24.94 -43.18 9.60
CA VAL A 15 24.07 -43.80 8.61
C VAL A 15 24.46 -43.34 7.21
N LEU A 16 24.92 -44.26 6.37
CA LEU A 16 25.24 -43.97 4.98
C LEU A 16 23.96 -43.84 4.14
N PRO A 17 23.87 -42.88 3.19
CA PRO A 17 22.70 -42.72 2.32
C PRO A 17 22.31 -44.00 1.57
N THR A 18 23.30 -44.79 1.15
CA THR A 18 23.06 -46.08 0.46
C THR A 18 22.38 -47.10 1.37
N GLN A 19 22.83 -47.21 2.63
CA GLN A 19 22.24 -48.12 3.62
C GLN A 19 20.87 -47.65 4.08
N LEU A 20 20.60 -46.36 3.96
CA LEU A 20 19.31 -45.80 4.31
C LEU A 20 18.22 -46.28 3.34
N VAL A 21 18.47 -46.16 2.04
CA VAL A 21 17.48 -46.47 0.99
C VAL A 21 17.47 -47.93 0.53
N THR A 22 18.40 -48.75 1.03
CA THR A 22 18.47 -50.18 0.71
C THR A 22 18.29 -51.07 1.95
N GLU A 23 17.83 -52.28 1.69
CA GLU A 23 17.77 -53.39 2.63
C GLU A 23 18.58 -54.55 2.05
N THR A 24 19.56 -55.05 2.80
CA THR A 24 20.38 -56.20 2.39
C THR A 24 19.65 -57.49 2.72
N LEU A 25 19.15 -58.20 1.71
CA LEU A 25 18.45 -59.48 1.88
C LEU A 25 19.45 -60.63 2.12
N ASN A 26 20.62 -60.58 1.45
CA ASN A 26 21.74 -61.53 1.54
C ASN A 26 23.07 -60.81 1.19
N GLU A 27 24.24 -61.46 1.34
CA GLU A 27 25.57 -60.88 1.03
C GLU A 27 25.73 -60.32 -0.41
N ARG A 28 24.90 -60.79 -1.37
CA ARG A 28 24.98 -60.39 -2.79
C ARG A 28 23.74 -59.69 -3.33
N GLN A 29 22.70 -59.47 -2.52
CA GLN A 29 21.44 -58.92 -3.00
C GLN A 29 20.91 -57.84 -2.06
N ALA A 30 20.70 -56.65 -2.62
CA ALA A 30 20.08 -55.52 -1.96
C ALA A 30 18.76 -55.18 -2.64
N ARG A 31 17.75 -54.83 -1.83
CA ARG A 31 16.45 -54.34 -2.27
C ARG A 31 16.38 -52.84 -1.98
N VAL A 32 15.88 -52.05 -2.92
CA VAL A 32 15.60 -50.62 -2.70
C VAL A 32 14.25 -50.48 -2.02
N LEU A 33 14.20 -49.73 -0.93
CA LEU A 33 12.98 -49.49 -0.17
C LEU A 33 12.07 -48.50 -0.90
N PRO A 34 10.75 -48.79 -1.06
CA PRO A 34 9.79 -47.80 -1.52
C PRO A 34 9.61 -46.68 -0.47
N LEU A 35 9.07 -45.54 -0.90
CA LEU A 35 8.89 -44.35 -0.03
C LEU A 35 8.12 -44.62 1.27
N ASN A 36 7.16 -45.56 1.24
CA ASN A 36 6.38 -45.93 2.42
C ASN A 36 7.24 -46.69 3.44
N GLU A 37 8.01 -47.69 3.01
CA GLU A 37 8.92 -48.44 3.88
C GLU A 37 10.06 -47.55 4.40
N LEU A 38 10.55 -46.61 3.57
CA LEU A 38 11.54 -45.63 4.00
C LEU A 38 10.98 -44.70 5.10
N LYS A 39 9.72 -44.29 4.97
CA LYS A 39 9.04 -43.48 5.99
C LYS A 39 8.99 -44.22 7.33
N ASP A 40 8.50 -45.47 7.32
CA ASP A 40 8.36 -46.27 8.54
C ASP A 40 9.72 -46.51 9.22
N LYS A 41 10.77 -46.78 8.42
CA LYS A 41 12.15 -46.92 8.90
C LYS A 41 12.70 -45.65 9.55
N LEU A 42 12.39 -44.47 9.00
CA LEU A 42 12.85 -43.18 9.53
C LEU A 42 12.06 -42.76 10.77
N GLU A 43 10.75 -43.06 10.84
CA GLU A 43 9.93 -42.80 12.03
C GLU A 43 10.35 -43.65 13.24
N ALA A 44 10.97 -44.81 13.02
CA ALA A 44 11.57 -45.62 14.06
C ALA A 44 12.90 -45.05 14.63
N MET A 45 13.53 -44.08 13.95
CA MET A 45 14.77 -43.45 14.41
C MET A 45 14.47 -42.19 15.23
N GLU A 46 14.95 -42.15 16.47
CA GLU A 46 14.74 -41.01 17.35
C GLU A 46 15.46 -39.76 16.82
N GLY A 47 14.74 -38.63 16.78
CA GLY A 47 15.28 -37.33 16.32
C GLY A 47 15.32 -37.13 14.80
N VAL A 48 14.95 -38.14 14.01
CA VAL A 48 14.93 -38.04 12.55
C VAL A 48 13.57 -37.53 12.09
N GLN A 49 13.57 -36.48 11.26
CA GLN A 49 12.37 -35.94 10.63
C GLN A 49 12.35 -36.28 9.16
N PHE A 50 11.28 -36.94 8.73
CA PHE A 50 11.02 -37.25 7.33
C PHE A 50 9.83 -36.45 6.82
N LYS A 51 9.99 -35.75 5.69
CA LYS A 51 8.94 -34.95 5.07
C LYS A 51 8.85 -35.23 3.58
N GLN A 52 7.69 -35.69 3.13
CA GLN A 52 7.35 -35.80 1.71
C GLN A 52 6.67 -34.52 1.23
N PHE A 53 6.89 -34.17 -0.03
CA PHE A 53 6.32 -32.96 -0.63
C PHE A 53 5.40 -33.30 -1.79
N ASN A 54 4.18 -32.77 -1.74
CA ASN A 54 3.24 -32.81 -2.87
C ASN A 54 3.49 -31.66 -3.86
N SER A 55 4.20 -30.62 -3.44
CA SER A 55 4.52 -29.43 -4.22
C SER A 55 6.02 -29.19 -4.26
N ILE A 56 6.55 -29.01 -5.46
CA ILE A 56 7.97 -28.63 -5.67
C ILE A 56 8.29 -27.29 -5.01
N THR A 57 7.31 -26.38 -4.94
CA THR A 57 7.50 -25.07 -4.30
C THR A 57 7.78 -25.22 -2.81
N ASP A 58 7.10 -26.16 -2.14
CA ASP A 58 7.30 -26.42 -0.71
C ASP A 58 8.64 -27.09 -0.45
N TYR A 59 9.06 -28.00 -1.35
CA TYR A 59 10.37 -28.62 -1.30
C TYR A 59 11.50 -27.59 -1.41
N HIS A 60 11.42 -26.70 -2.42
CA HIS A 60 12.41 -25.63 -2.58
C HIS A 60 12.35 -24.59 -1.46
N SER A 61 11.19 -24.37 -0.85
CA SER A 61 11.06 -23.49 0.32
C SER A 61 11.82 -24.07 1.50
N LEU A 62 11.64 -25.37 1.80
CA LEU A 62 12.43 -26.03 2.85
C LEU A 62 13.94 -25.96 2.53
N MET A 63 14.36 -26.24 1.29
CA MET A 63 15.77 -26.17 0.92
C MET A 63 16.36 -24.77 1.09
N PHE A 64 15.56 -23.72 0.85
CA PHE A 64 15.99 -22.34 1.10
C PHE A 64 16.11 -22.05 2.60
N ASP A 65 15.15 -22.48 3.40
CA ASP A 65 15.13 -22.24 4.86
C ASP A 65 16.30 -22.97 5.56
N LEU A 66 16.73 -24.11 5.02
CA LEU A 66 17.91 -24.85 5.48
C LEU A 66 19.24 -24.34 4.88
N GLY A 67 19.21 -23.32 4.02
CA GLY A 67 20.42 -22.76 3.41
C GLY A 67 21.06 -23.63 2.32
N ILE A 68 20.34 -24.60 1.77
CA ILE A 68 20.83 -25.47 0.68
C ILE A 68 20.80 -24.72 -0.67
N ILE A 69 19.77 -23.89 -0.90
CA ILE A 69 19.63 -23.09 -2.13
C ILE A 69 19.80 -21.60 -1.78
N ALA A 70 20.60 -20.88 -2.59
CA ALA A 70 20.90 -19.47 -2.38
C ALA A 70 19.75 -18.50 -2.74
N ARG A 71 18.73 -18.95 -3.49
CA ARG A 71 17.61 -18.13 -3.97
C ARG A 71 16.26 -18.81 -3.75
N ARG A 72 15.24 -18.04 -3.35
CA ARG A 72 13.86 -18.54 -3.23
C ARG A 72 13.26 -18.84 -4.61
N LEU A 73 12.73 -20.05 -4.80
CA LEU A 73 12.15 -20.51 -6.06
C LEU A 73 10.61 -20.60 -5.94
N ARG A 74 9.94 -19.46 -5.84
CA ARG A 74 8.49 -19.39 -5.56
C ARG A 74 7.65 -19.71 -6.78
N SER A 75 8.09 -19.28 -7.96
CA SER A 75 7.35 -19.44 -9.21
C SER A 75 8.03 -20.39 -10.19
N ALA A 76 7.30 -20.82 -11.22
CA ALA A 76 7.87 -21.58 -12.33
C ALA A 76 8.96 -20.78 -13.07
N SER A 77 8.79 -19.45 -13.19
CA SER A 77 9.78 -18.55 -13.80
C SER A 77 11.10 -18.56 -13.03
N ASP A 78 11.04 -18.48 -11.68
CA ASP A 78 12.24 -18.53 -10.84
C ASP A 78 12.98 -19.86 -11.00
N ARG A 79 12.22 -20.97 -11.07
CA ARG A 79 12.78 -22.31 -11.31
C ARG A 79 13.42 -22.40 -12.69
N SER A 80 12.76 -21.93 -13.75
CA SER A 80 13.32 -21.91 -15.11
C SER A 80 14.62 -21.12 -15.18
N LYS A 81 14.69 -19.96 -14.54
CA LYS A 81 15.94 -19.18 -14.43
C LYS A 81 17.02 -19.95 -13.68
N PHE A 82 16.67 -20.60 -12.56
CA PHE A 82 17.62 -21.39 -11.78
C PHE A 82 18.16 -22.59 -12.57
N TYR A 83 17.29 -23.34 -13.24
CA TYR A 83 17.70 -24.47 -14.08
C TYR A 83 18.59 -24.06 -15.24
N ARG A 84 18.30 -22.93 -15.92
CA ARG A 84 19.17 -22.40 -16.98
C ARG A 84 20.55 -22.01 -16.47
N LEU A 85 20.64 -21.53 -15.22
CA LEU A 85 21.93 -21.21 -14.59
C LEU A 85 22.75 -22.47 -14.33
N ILE A 86 22.10 -23.52 -13.78
CA ILE A 86 22.75 -24.82 -13.58
C ILE A 86 23.15 -25.43 -14.92
N GLU A 87 22.27 -25.42 -15.91
CA GLU A 87 22.52 -25.90 -17.27
C GLU A 87 23.74 -25.22 -17.92
N ALA A 88 23.81 -23.89 -17.83
CA ALA A 88 24.96 -23.12 -18.30
C ALA A 88 26.26 -23.52 -17.59
N SER A 89 26.21 -23.78 -16.29
CA SER A 89 27.40 -24.20 -15.53
C SER A 89 27.85 -25.63 -15.87
N LEU A 90 26.90 -26.52 -16.18
CA LEU A 90 27.18 -27.92 -16.52
C LEU A 90 27.76 -28.06 -17.93
N TYR A 91 27.19 -27.34 -18.92
CA TYR A 91 27.71 -27.35 -20.28
C TYR A 91 28.96 -26.48 -20.45
N GLY A 92 29.12 -25.46 -19.61
CA GLY A 92 30.21 -24.50 -19.68
C GLY A 92 30.01 -23.43 -20.76
N GLY A 93 30.84 -22.39 -20.71
CA GLY A 93 30.82 -21.28 -21.67
C GLY A 93 29.78 -20.18 -21.35
N ILE A 94 29.67 -19.21 -22.27
CA ILE A 94 28.75 -18.08 -22.13
C ILE A 94 27.36 -18.52 -22.59
N SER A 95 26.44 -18.69 -21.65
CA SER A 95 25.05 -19.02 -21.97
C SER A 95 24.34 -17.85 -22.63
N SER A 96 23.99 -17.99 -23.91
CA SER A 96 23.25 -16.98 -24.68
C SER A 96 21.91 -16.62 -24.04
N ALA A 97 21.25 -17.56 -23.36
CA ALA A 97 20.01 -17.33 -22.64
C ALA A 97 20.21 -16.39 -21.43
N ILE A 98 21.33 -16.55 -20.71
CA ILE A 98 21.69 -15.67 -19.59
C ILE A 98 22.12 -14.31 -20.12
N THR A 99 23.00 -14.27 -21.14
CA THR A 99 23.51 -13.01 -21.71
C THR A 99 22.39 -12.10 -22.24
N ARG A 100 21.34 -12.68 -22.84
CA ARG A 100 20.17 -11.93 -23.33
C ARG A 100 19.30 -11.34 -22.21
N SER A 101 19.36 -11.91 -21.00
CA SER A 101 18.52 -11.52 -19.86
C SER A 101 19.32 -11.24 -18.59
N LEU A 102 20.55 -10.73 -18.72
CA LEU A 102 21.46 -10.43 -17.60
C LEU A 102 20.80 -9.59 -16.50
N ARG A 103 19.99 -8.60 -16.91
CA ARG A 103 19.21 -7.77 -15.97
C ARG A 103 18.41 -8.62 -14.99
N ASP A 104 17.74 -9.66 -15.48
CA ASP A 104 16.84 -10.50 -14.69
C ASP A 104 17.56 -11.45 -13.73
N TYR A 105 18.86 -11.68 -13.95
CA TYR A 105 19.71 -12.48 -13.07
C TYR A 105 20.50 -11.62 -12.07
N LEU A 106 20.81 -10.37 -12.43
CA LEU A 106 21.68 -9.50 -11.64
C LEU A 106 20.92 -8.47 -10.80
N LEU A 107 19.82 -7.92 -11.32
CA LEU A 107 19.10 -6.86 -10.63
C LEU A 107 17.98 -7.45 -9.76
N PRO A 108 18.01 -7.21 -8.43
CA PRO A 108 16.90 -7.60 -7.58
C PRO A 108 15.67 -6.74 -7.88
N GLU A 109 14.50 -7.38 -7.97
CA GLU A 109 13.24 -6.67 -8.11
C GLU A 109 12.79 -6.15 -6.73
N ASN A 110 12.84 -4.83 -6.54
CA ASN A 110 12.42 -4.19 -5.30
C ASN A 110 10.91 -3.91 -5.33
N SER A 111 10.11 -4.89 -4.91
CA SER A 111 8.65 -4.73 -4.79
C SER A 111 8.22 -3.57 -3.89
N GLY A 112 9.06 -3.22 -2.91
CA GLY A 112 8.85 -2.06 -2.04
C GLY A 112 8.80 -0.73 -2.79
N VAL A 113 9.55 -0.59 -3.89
CA VAL A 113 9.53 0.64 -4.70
C VAL A 113 8.17 0.80 -5.35
N ARG A 114 7.65 -0.25 -6.00
CA ARG A 114 6.32 -0.20 -6.63
C ARG A 114 5.22 0.12 -5.61
N LYS A 115 5.27 -0.49 -4.43
CA LYS A 115 4.32 -0.21 -3.35
C LYS A 115 4.42 1.24 -2.86
N ALA A 116 5.63 1.74 -2.61
CA ALA A 116 5.83 3.11 -2.18
C ALA A 116 5.30 4.14 -3.19
N PHE A 117 5.46 3.88 -4.50
CA PHE A 117 4.87 4.72 -5.53
C PHE A 117 3.34 4.72 -5.50
N GLN A 118 2.71 3.55 -5.30
CA GLN A 118 1.25 3.44 -5.17
C GLN A 118 0.73 4.19 -3.94
N ASP A 119 1.39 4.01 -2.80
CA ASP A 119 1.03 4.69 -1.55
C ASP A 119 1.19 6.21 -1.68
N MET A 120 2.27 6.66 -2.34
CA MET A 120 2.50 8.08 -2.62
C MET A 120 1.46 8.68 -3.58
N GLU A 121 1.10 7.95 -4.64
CA GLU A 121 0.09 8.41 -5.61
C GLU A 121 -1.28 8.59 -4.93
N ALA A 122 -1.65 7.66 -4.05
CA ALA A 122 -2.87 7.78 -3.25
C ALA A 122 -2.84 9.02 -2.35
N ALA A 123 -1.74 9.25 -1.64
CA ALA A 123 -1.56 10.41 -0.77
C ALA A 123 -1.58 11.74 -1.54
N LEU A 124 -0.97 11.79 -2.73
CA LEU A 124 -1.01 12.98 -3.59
C LEU A 124 -2.42 13.29 -4.08
N ARG A 125 -3.19 12.25 -4.44
CA ARG A 125 -4.59 12.41 -4.85
C ARG A 125 -5.44 12.96 -3.70
N GLU A 126 -5.25 12.43 -2.50
CA GLU A 126 -5.95 12.89 -1.30
C GLU A 126 -5.61 14.34 -0.98
N ASN A 127 -4.32 14.70 -0.96
CA ASN A 127 -3.88 16.07 -0.74
C ASN A 127 -4.48 17.05 -1.75
N ARG A 128 -4.60 16.64 -3.02
CA ARG A 128 -5.24 17.48 -4.05
C ARG A 128 -6.72 17.73 -3.76
N MET A 129 -7.46 16.72 -3.31
CA MET A 129 -8.87 16.87 -2.93
C MET A 129 -9.01 17.80 -1.71
N THR A 130 -8.15 17.63 -0.71
CA THR A 130 -8.16 18.47 0.50
C THR A 130 -7.81 19.92 0.17
N LEU A 131 -6.82 20.17 -0.68
CA LEU A 131 -6.48 21.51 -1.15
C LEU A 131 -7.66 22.18 -1.88
N GLU A 132 -8.39 21.44 -2.70
CA GLU A 132 -9.56 21.97 -3.40
C GLU A 132 -10.70 22.28 -2.44
N ALA A 133 -10.95 21.42 -1.45
CA ALA A 133 -11.95 21.68 -0.41
C ALA A 133 -11.61 22.93 0.43
N ILE A 134 -10.33 23.11 0.78
CA ILE A 134 -9.84 24.32 1.46
C ILE A 134 -10.07 25.54 0.58
N ARG A 135 -9.73 25.46 -0.71
CA ARG A 135 -9.90 26.57 -1.67
C ARG A 135 -11.36 27.02 -1.76
N VAL A 136 -12.30 26.07 -1.86
CA VAL A 136 -13.74 26.36 -1.89
C VAL A 136 -14.19 27.00 -0.57
N THR A 137 -13.78 26.42 0.56
CA THR A 137 -14.15 26.95 1.89
C THR A 137 -13.62 28.37 2.12
N GLN A 138 -12.41 28.68 1.63
CA GLN A 138 -11.85 30.03 1.68
C GLN A 138 -12.65 31.01 0.81
N SER A 139 -13.03 30.59 -0.40
CA SER A 139 -13.89 31.38 -1.30
C SER A 139 -15.24 31.69 -0.65
N ASP A 140 -15.88 30.69 -0.04
CA ASP A 140 -17.17 30.86 0.64
C ASP A 140 -17.06 31.82 1.83
N ARG A 141 -16.01 31.68 2.64
CA ARG A 141 -15.75 32.59 3.76
C ARG A 141 -15.57 34.03 3.28
N ASP A 142 -14.84 34.24 2.20
CA ASP A 142 -14.57 35.58 1.68
C ASP A 142 -15.86 36.20 1.10
N LEU A 143 -16.70 35.40 0.43
CA LEU A 143 -18.05 35.80 0.03
C LEU A 143 -18.90 36.23 1.24
N PHE A 144 -18.92 35.44 2.31
CA PHE A 144 -19.64 35.79 3.54
C PHE A 144 -19.14 37.09 4.16
N LYS A 145 -17.82 37.29 4.23
CA LYS A 145 -17.23 38.55 4.73
C LYS A 145 -17.69 39.75 3.91
N HIS A 146 -17.68 39.63 2.59
CA HIS A 146 -18.18 40.70 1.71
C HIS A 146 -19.66 40.97 1.92
N LEU A 147 -20.50 39.93 2.00
CA LEU A 147 -21.93 40.08 2.23
C LEU A 147 -22.24 40.79 3.57
N ILE A 148 -21.53 40.42 4.65
CA ILE A 148 -21.69 41.06 5.95
C ILE A 148 -21.30 42.54 5.88
N SER A 149 -20.19 42.87 5.21
CA SER A 149 -19.74 44.25 5.03
C SER A 149 -20.79 45.09 4.28
N GLU A 150 -21.30 44.57 3.16
CA GLU A 150 -22.31 45.28 2.36
C GLU A 150 -23.65 45.42 3.09
N ALA A 151 -24.11 44.38 3.78
CA ALA A 151 -25.32 44.44 4.59
C ALA A 151 -25.19 45.47 5.72
N THR A 152 -24.03 45.54 6.38
CA THR A 152 -23.76 46.53 7.42
C THR A 152 -23.78 47.95 6.86
N ASN A 153 -23.14 48.17 5.71
CA ASN A 153 -23.15 49.46 5.02
C ASN A 153 -24.56 49.88 4.60
N TYR A 154 -25.35 48.94 4.08
CA TYR A 154 -26.73 49.18 3.67
C TYR A 154 -27.61 49.61 4.85
N VAL A 155 -27.56 48.87 5.97
CA VAL A 155 -28.32 49.20 7.19
C VAL A 155 -27.88 50.54 7.77
N ALA A 156 -26.59 50.84 7.77
CA ALA A 156 -26.09 52.14 8.23
C ALA A 156 -26.58 53.30 7.35
N ALA A 157 -26.59 53.11 6.02
CA ALA A 157 -27.10 54.09 5.07
C ALA A 157 -28.61 54.33 5.24
N ASP A 158 -29.39 53.26 5.43
CA ASP A 158 -30.83 53.33 5.67
C ASP A 158 -31.15 54.04 6.99
N TYR A 159 -30.41 53.74 8.06
CA TYR A 159 -30.53 54.44 9.34
C TYR A 159 -30.25 55.95 9.20
N MET A 160 -29.18 56.33 8.50
CA MET A 160 -28.83 57.75 8.26
C MET A 160 -29.88 58.46 7.40
N ARG A 161 -30.42 57.77 6.39
CA ARG A 161 -31.53 58.29 5.58
C ARG A 161 -32.75 58.59 6.45
N HIS A 162 -33.21 57.63 7.25
CA HIS A 162 -34.36 57.83 8.13
C HIS A 162 -34.12 58.88 9.22
N ALA A 163 -32.90 58.97 9.77
CA ALA A 163 -32.54 60.04 10.69
C ALA A 163 -32.62 61.42 10.03
N ASN A 164 -32.12 61.55 8.79
CA ASN A 164 -32.21 62.79 8.01
C ASN A 164 -33.65 63.15 7.65
N GLU A 165 -34.46 62.19 7.20
CA GLU A 165 -35.89 62.38 6.93
C GLU A 165 -36.63 62.88 8.18
N ARG A 166 -36.40 62.24 9.34
CA ARG A 166 -36.97 62.70 10.63
C ARG A 166 -36.53 64.12 10.98
N ARG A 167 -35.24 64.45 10.80
CA ARG A 167 -34.73 65.81 11.05
C ARG A 167 -35.46 66.84 10.18
N VAL A 168 -35.58 66.58 8.88
CA VAL A 168 -36.30 67.45 7.94
C VAL A 168 -37.77 67.63 8.35
N HIS A 169 -38.44 66.55 8.77
CA HIS A 169 -39.83 66.65 9.25
C HIS A 169 -39.96 67.48 10.54
N LEU A 170 -39.02 67.34 11.48
CA LEU A 170 -38.99 68.14 12.69
C LEU A 170 -38.73 69.61 12.41
N ASP A 171 -37.77 69.92 11.52
CA ASP A 171 -37.46 71.30 11.13
C ASP A 171 -38.68 71.99 10.52
N LYS A 172 -39.39 71.32 9.59
CA LYS A 172 -40.66 71.82 9.02
C LYS A 172 -41.74 72.04 10.09
N ALA A 173 -41.88 71.12 11.04
CA ALA A 173 -42.86 71.27 12.13
C ALA A 173 -42.53 72.46 13.05
N LEU A 174 -41.24 72.72 13.30
CA LEU A 174 -40.77 73.88 14.06
C LEU A 174 -41.02 75.19 13.30
N GLU A 175 -40.81 75.21 11.98
CA GLU A 175 -41.13 76.34 11.12
C GLU A 175 -42.63 76.68 11.16
N PHE A 176 -43.51 75.70 10.89
CA PHE A 176 -44.96 75.91 10.97
C PHE A 176 -45.40 76.39 12.36
N ARG A 177 -44.78 75.88 13.42
CA ARG A 177 -45.06 76.35 14.79
C ARG A 177 -44.66 77.81 14.99
N ARG A 178 -43.50 78.23 14.47
CA ARG A 178 -43.05 79.64 14.53
C ARG A 178 -44.01 80.54 13.76
N GLU A 179 -44.38 80.15 12.54
CA GLU A 179 -45.36 80.88 11.72
C GLU A 179 -46.68 81.07 12.45
N LEU A 180 -47.24 79.98 13.03
CA LEU A 180 -48.49 80.04 13.78
C LEU A 180 -48.40 80.96 15.02
N HIS A 181 -47.28 80.94 15.75
CA HIS A 181 -47.05 81.87 16.85
C HIS A 181 -46.99 83.33 16.38
N THR A 182 -46.29 83.61 15.28
CA THR A 182 -46.20 84.97 14.72
C THR A 182 -47.57 85.47 14.24
N SER A 183 -48.35 84.65 13.56
CA SER A 183 -49.72 85.01 13.13
C SER A 183 -50.62 85.28 14.34
N ARG A 184 -50.51 84.49 15.42
CA ARG A 184 -51.25 84.74 16.65
C ARG A 184 -50.86 86.05 17.33
N GLN A 185 -49.58 86.42 17.33
CA GLN A 185 -49.12 87.70 17.88
C GLN A 185 -49.64 88.89 17.05
N GLN A 186 -49.71 88.76 15.72
CA GLN A 186 -50.24 89.80 14.83
C GLN A 186 -51.77 89.98 14.97
N LEU A 187 -52.51 88.94 15.33
CA LEU A 187 -53.97 88.99 15.53
C LEU A 187 -54.39 89.49 16.93
N ALA A 188 -53.45 89.55 17.89
CA ALA A 188 -53.71 89.91 19.28
C ALA A 188 -53.23 91.34 19.66
N GLY A 189 -52.71 92.10 18.70
CA GLY A 189 -52.39 93.53 18.81
C GLY A 189 -53.27 94.34 17.89
#